data_AF-A0A9D2PNP3-F1
#
_entry.id   AF-A0A9D2PNP3-F1
#
_cell.length_a   1.000
_cell.length_b   1.000
_cell.length_c   1.000
_cell.angle_alpha   90.00
_cell.angle_beta   90.00
_cell.angle_gamma   90.00
#
_symmetry.space_group_name_H-M   'P 1'
#
loop_
_entity.id
_entity.type
_entity.pdbx_description
1 polymer ?
#
loop_
_entity_poly.entity_id
_entity_poly.type
_entity_poly.pdbx_seq_one_letter_code
_entity_poly.pdbx_strand_id
1 'polypeptide(L)'
;MSQEKPYWEGKNYSFFCHKECEFFPCHKTSDPENFNCLFCYCPLYALGDQCGGNFKYTEKGIKDCSDCLLPHKRKGYGYITGKYQEIMELAKQNRKEKP
;
A
#
# COMPACT_ATOMS: atom_id res chain seq x y z
N MET A 1 -1.59 28.06 -13.02
CA MET A 1 -2.61 27.04 -13.36
C MET A 1 -2.75 26.15 -12.13
N SER A 2 -3.86 26.26 -11.40
CA SER A 2 -4.12 25.40 -10.25
C SER A 2 -4.25 23.96 -10.73
N GLN A 3 -3.32 23.08 -10.33
CA GLN A 3 -3.43 21.66 -10.62
C GLN A 3 -4.72 21.14 -9.99
N GLU A 4 -5.57 20.54 -10.81
CA GLU A 4 -6.81 19.94 -10.35
C GLU A 4 -6.48 18.75 -9.43
N LYS A 5 -7.18 18.66 -8.29
CA LYS A 5 -6.92 17.62 -7.31
C LYS A 5 -7.32 16.24 -7.88
N PRO A 6 -6.59 15.16 -7.54
CA PRO A 6 -6.99 13.81 -7.93
C PRO A 6 -8.40 13.47 -7.41
N TYR A 7 -9.16 12.67 -8.17
CA TYR A 7 -10.56 12.31 -7.87
C TYR A 7 -10.78 11.68 -6.48
N TRP A 8 -9.73 11.07 -5.93
CA TRP A 8 -9.72 10.39 -4.64
C TRP A 8 -9.35 11.31 -3.46
N GLU A 9 -8.79 12.50 -3.71
CA GLU A 9 -8.35 13.39 -2.63
C GLU A 9 -9.56 13.88 -1.82
N GLY A 10 -9.53 13.68 -0.50
CA GLY A 10 -10.61 14.07 0.40
C GLY A 10 -11.84 13.16 0.38
N LYS A 11 -11.77 11.99 -0.27
CA LYS A 11 -12.87 11.02 -0.30
C LYS A 11 -12.72 9.99 0.82
N ASN A 12 -13.83 9.60 1.45
CA ASN A 12 -13.81 8.61 2.54
C ASN A 12 -13.36 7.20 2.09
N TYR A 13 -13.51 6.85 0.81
CA TYR A 13 -13.03 5.57 0.30
C TYR A 13 -11.50 5.51 0.12
N SER A 14 -10.80 6.65 0.11
CA SER A 14 -9.35 6.72 -0.11
C SER A 14 -8.54 6.82 1.18
N PHE A 15 -9.22 7.04 2.31
CA PHE A 15 -8.60 7.16 3.62
C PHE A 15 -9.51 6.63 4.72
N PHE A 16 -8.95 5.75 5.56
CA PHE A 16 -9.59 5.26 6.76
C PHE A 16 -8.54 5.16 7.86
N CYS A 17 -8.84 5.57 9.09
CA CYS A 17 -7.94 5.46 10.24
C CYS A 17 -8.69 4.82 11.40
N HIS A 18 -8.34 3.58 11.73
CA HIS A 18 -9.03 2.79 12.76
C HIS A 18 -8.24 2.82 14.07
N LYS A 19 -8.30 3.94 14.79
CA LYS A 19 -7.51 4.13 16.02
C LYS A 19 -7.87 3.17 17.16
N GLU A 20 -9.07 2.60 17.12
CA GLU A 20 -9.56 1.64 18.11
C GLU A 20 -9.08 0.20 17.84
N CYS A 21 -8.42 -0.04 16.70
CA CYS A 21 -7.84 -1.35 16.39
C CYS A 21 -6.72 -1.71 17.37
N GLU A 22 -6.70 -2.96 17.82
CA GLU A 22 -5.70 -3.52 18.74
C GLU A 22 -4.27 -3.52 18.16
N PHE A 23 -4.16 -3.41 16.84
CA PHE A 23 -2.90 -3.32 16.13
C PHE A 23 -2.51 -1.87 15.79
N PHE A 24 -3.30 -0.85 16.15
CA PHE A 24 -3.02 0.53 15.77
C PHE A 24 -1.98 1.20 16.71
N PRO A 25 -0.98 1.91 16.15
CA PRO A 25 -0.58 1.90 14.75
C PRO A 25 0.23 0.63 14.44
N CYS A 26 -0.07 -0.03 13.31
CA CYS A 26 0.62 -1.29 12.97
C CYS A 26 2.08 -1.07 12.54
N HIS A 27 2.41 0.17 12.17
CA HIS A 27 3.76 0.64 11.91
C HIS A 27 4.04 1.88 12.74
N LYS A 28 5.26 2.00 13.25
CA LYS A 28 5.67 3.18 14.03
C LYS A 28 5.46 4.45 13.21
N THR A 29 4.74 5.42 13.78
CA THR A 29 4.46 6.72 13.17
C THR A 29 4.45 7.80 14.23
N SER A 30 4.86 9.01 13.87
CA SER A 30 4.68 10.23 14.68
C SER A 30 3.45 11.04 14.25
N ASP A 31 2.70 10.57 13.26
CA ASP A 31 1.50 11.23 12.70
C ASP A 31 0.30 10.26 12.61
N PRO A 32 -0.36 9.96 13.75
CA PRO A 32 -1.48 9.02 13.79
C PRO A 32 -2.73 9.50 13.05
N GLU A 33 -2.94 10.82 12.94
CA GLU A 33 -4.11 11.42 12.27
C GLU A 33 -4.09 11.22 10.74
N ASN A 34 -2.91 10.99 10.17
CA ASN A 34 -2.73 10.72 8.75
C ASN A 34 -2.34 9.25 8.47
N PHE A 35 -2.40 8.39 9.49
CA PHE A 35 -2.14 6.96 9.35
C PHE A 35 -3.34 6.26 8.68
N ASN A 36 -3.12 5.70 7.50
CA ASN A 36 -4.15 5.04 6.72
C ASN A 36 -4.16 3.53 7.01
N CYS A 37 -5.33 3.00 7.38
CA CYS A 37 -5.58 1.58 7.66
C CYS A 37 -6.20 0.85 6.45
N LEU A 38 -6.53 1.55 5.36
CA LEU A 38 -7.18 0.96 4.18
C LEU A 38 -6.36 -0.19 3.57
N PHE A 39 -5.03 -0.10 3.62
CA PHE A 39 -4.10 -1.08 3.06
C PHE A 39 -3.20 -1.68 4.14
N CYS A 40 -3.77 -2.05 5.29
CA CYS A 40 -3.01 -2.70 6.38
C CYS A 40 -2.21 -3.93 5.91
N TYR A 41 -2.73 -4.67 4.93
CA TYR A 41 -1.93 -5.59 4.13
C TYR A 41 -1.44 -4.88 2.88
N CYS A 42 -0.13 -4.87 2.64
CA CYS A 42 0.46 -4.19 1.50
C CYS A 42 0.02 -4.87 0.18
N PRO A 43 -0.83 -4.23 -0.64
CA PRO A 43 -1.27 -4.83 -1.91
C PRO A 43 -0.13 -4.91 -2.94
N LEU A 44 0.96 -4.16 -2.72
CA LEU A 44 2.11 -4.12 -3.62
C LEU A 44 3.18 -5.16 -3.26
N TYR A 45 2.91 -6.07 -2.31
CA TYR A 45 3.90 -7.07 -1.89
C TYR A 45 4.41 -7.90 -3.08
N ALA A 46 3.49 -8.35 -3.94
CA ALA A 46 3.76 -9.19 -5.11
C ALA A 46 4.61 -8.50 -6.20
N LEU A 47 4.71 -7.16 -6.18
CA LEU A 47 5.58 -6.42 -7.11
C LEU A 47 7.07 -6.54 -6.76
N GLY A 48 7.43 -7.25 -5.68
CA GLY A 48 8.83 -7.40 -5.29
C GLY A 48 9.49 -6.03 -5.04
N ASP A 49 10.66 -5.81 -5.63
CA ASP A 49 11.42 -4.57 -5.51
C ASP A 49 10.84 -3.40 -6.32
N GLN A 50 9.93 -3.68 -7.27
CA GLN A 50 9.28 -2.67 -8.10
C GLN A 50 8.17 -1.90 -7.36
N CYS A 51 7.88 -2.25 -6.11
CA CYS A 51 6.79 -1.66 -5.34
C CYS A 51 7.07 -0.23 -4.84
N GLY A 52 8.33 0.25 -4.91
CA GLY A 52 8.76 1.58 -4.50
C GLY A 52 8.57 1.92 -3.00
N GLY A 53 8.37 0.90 -2.16
CA GLY A 53 8.22 1.05 -0.71
C GLY A 53 9.56 0.92 0.02
N ASN A 54 9.56 1.24 1.32
CA ASN A 54 10.72 1.07 2.19
C ASN A 54 10.70 -0.34 2.81
N PHE A 55 11.23 -1.33 2.08
CA PHE A 55 11.30 -2.72 2.53
C PHE A 55 12.76 -3.20 2.56
N LYS A 56 12.98 -4.35 3.17
CA LYS A 56 14.24 -5.10 3.10
C LYS A 56 13.94 -6.58 2.84
N TYR A 57 14.89 -7.29 2.24
CA TYR A 57 14.81 -8.75 2.17
C TYR A 57 15.62 -9.34 3.32
N THR A 58 15.02 -10.28 4.04
CA THR A 58 15.72 -11.11 5.02
C THR A 58 16.68 -12.07 4.30
N GLU A 59 17.65 -12.65 5.03
CA GLU A 59 18.55 -13.67 4.50
C GLU A 59 17.82 -14.90 3.90
N LYS A 60 16.58 -15.14 4.34
CA LYS A 60 15.71 -16.22 3.84
C LYS A 60 14.88 -15.81 2.61
N GLY A 61 15.11 -14.63 2.05
CA GLY A 61 14.38 -14.12 0.89
C GLY A 61 12.95 -13.63 1.18
N ILE A 62 12.56 -13.49 2.45
CA ILE A 62 11.26 -12.93 2.83
C ILE A 62 11.35 -11.41 2.75
N LYS A 63 10.39 -10.78 2.07
CA LYS A 63 10.26 -9.32 1.99
C LYS A 63 9.66 -8.80 3.28
N ASP A 64 10.43 -8.05 4.05
CA ASP A 64 10.05 -7.41 5.30
C ASP A 64 9.68 -5.94 5.04
N CYS A 65 8.41 -5.61 5.34
CA CYS A 65 7.83 -4.28 5.17
C CYS A 65 7.56 -3.58 6.51
N SER A 66 8.10 -4.05 7.64
CA SER A 66 7.87 -3.46 8.97
C SER A 66 8.34 -2.00 9.10
N ASP A 67 9.23 -1.54 8.22
CA ASP A 67 9.70 -0.15 8.14
C ASP A 67 9.01 0.68 7.02
N CYS A 68 7.99 0.12 6.36
CA CYS A 68 7.30 0.73 5.22
C CYS A 68 6.01 1.45 5.64
N LEU A 69 5.96 2.77 5.45
CA LEU A 69 4.74 3.58 5.66
C LEU A 69 3.97 3.88 4.38
N LEU A 70 4.40 3.38 3.22
CA LEU A 70 3.76 3.67 1.93
C LEU A 70 2.24 3.42 1.94
N PRO A 71 1.72 2.24 2.35
CA PRO A 71 0.27 2.02 2.43
C PRO A 71 -0.41 2.79 3.56
N HIS A 72 0.35 3.26 4.54
CA HIS A 72 -0.14 3.93 5.73
C HIS A 72 -0.16 5.45 5.62
N LYS A 73 0.14 6.02 4.46
CA LYS A 73 0.02 7.46 4.22
C LYS A 73 -1.38 7.82 3.73
N ARG A 74 -1.94 8.94 4.21
CA ARG A 74 -3.18 9.51 3.69
C ARG A 74 -3.19 9.67 2.16
N LYS A 75 -2.05 10.07 1.57
CA LYS A 75 -1.88 10.22 0.11
C LYS A 75 -1.42 8.94 -0.60
N GLY A 76 -1.33 7.81 0.11
CA GLY A 76 -0.86 6.54 -0.43
C GLY A 76 -1.83 5.89 -1.43
N TYR A 77 -3.13 6.21 -1.36
CA TYR A 77 -4.16 5.63 -2.20
C TYR A 77 -3.83 5.73 -3.70
N GLY A 78 -3.54 6.95 -4.19
CA GLY A 78 -3.27 7.17 -5.61
C GLY A 78 -2.07 6.39 -6.13
N TYR A 79 -1.00 6.29 -5.31
CA TYR A 79 0.18 5.50 -5.67
C TYR A 79 -0.16 4.01 -5.79
N ILE A 80 -0.86 3.47 -4.78
CA ILE A 80 -1.22 2.05 -4.73
C ILE A 80 -2.14 1.67 -5.89
N THR A 81 -3.20 2.44 -6.13
CA THR A 81 -4.13 2.16 -7.23
C THR A 81 -3.49 2.35 -8.59
N GLY A 82 -2.54 3.30 -8.71
CA GLY A 82 -1.76 3.49 -9.95
C GLY A 82 -0.89 2.29 -10.32
N LYS A 83 -0.49 1.47 -9.34
CA LYS A 83 0.28 0.24 -9.52
C LYS A 83 -0.57 -0.99 -9.86
N TYR A 84 -1.89 -0.87 -9.89
CA TYR A 84 -2.77 -2.02 -10.06
C TYR A 84 -2.61 -2.70 -11.43
N GLN A 85 -2.28 -1.96 -12.48
CA GLN A 85 -2.00 -2.54 -13.79
C GLN A 85 -0.79 -3.49 -13.76
N GLU A 86 0.29 -3.13 -13.07
CA GLU A 86 1.47 -4.00 -12.90
C GLU A 86 1.11 -5.29 -12.14
N ILE A 87 0.26 -5.18 -11.11
CA ILE A 87 -0.24 -6.33 -10.36
C ILE A 87 -1.10 -7.23 -11.26
N MET A 88 -1.97 -6.65 -12.08
CA MET A 88 -2.81 -7.40 -13.02
C MET A 88 -1.97 -8.18 -14.04
N GLU A 89 -0.89 -7.60 -14.58
CA GLU A 89 0.00 -8.30 -15.50
C GLU A 89 0.74 -9.45 -14.82
N LEU A 90 1.24 -9.26 -13.59
CA LEU A 90 1.82 -10.35 -12.79
C LEU A 90 0.81 -11.47 -12.52
N ALA A 91 -0.45 -11.12 -12.21
CA ALA A 91 -1.50 -12.11 -12.00
C ALA A 91 -1.80 -12.91 -13.28
N LYS A 92 -1.81 -12.26 -14.46
CA LYS A 92 -1.98 -12.93 -15.75
C LYS A 92 -0.83 -13.91 -16.06
N GLN A 93 0.41 -13.51 -15.80
CA GLN A 93 1.58 -14.37 -16.02
C GLN A 93 1.57 -15.61 -15.12
N ASN A 94 1.04 -15.49 -13.90
CA ASN A 94 0.91 -16.58 -12.95
C ASN A 94 -0.35 -17.44 -13.16
N ARG A 95 -1.20 -17.10 -14.13
CA ARG A 95 -2.38 -17.88 -14.47
C ARG A 95 -1.94 -19.20 -15.11
N LYS A 96 -2.01 -20.28 -14.32
CA LYS A 96 -2.03 -21.63 -14.91
C LYS A 96 -3.34 -21.76 -15.66
N GLU A 97 -3.30 -22.17 -16.93
CA GLU A 97 -4.52 -22.58 -17.62
C GLU A 97 -5.18 -23.68 -16.78
N LYS A 98 -6.45 -23.47 -16.43
CA LYS A 98 -7.24 -24.56 -15.85
C LYS A 98 -7.38 -25.60 -16.97
N PRO A 99 -7.11 -26.89 -16.70
CA PRO A 99 -7.41 -27.94 -17.65
C PRO A 99 -8.90 -27.94 -18.01
#